data_AF-Q8QGV9-F1
#
_entry.id   AF-Q8QGV9-F1
#
_cell.length_a   1.000
_cell.length_b   1.000
_cell.length_c   1.000
_cell.angle_alpha   90.00
_cell.angle_beta   90.00
_cell.angle_gamma   90.00
#
_symmetry.space_group_name_H-M   'P 1'
#
loop_
_entity.id
_entity.type
_entity.pdbx_description
1 polymer ?
#
loop_
_entity_poly.entity_id
_entity_poly.type
_entity_poly.pdbx_seq_one_letter_code
_entity_poly.pdbx_strand_id
1 'polypeptide(L)'
;MWTLSAGRWMFLLTLALVMIVSLSQVATGCCDKVTTNRYVVKKCWEQKRSANCKLHAYLIETKMKGTRCIDPEAAWIKHQIKNNTIKCPSDVSTT
;
A
#
# COMPACT_ATOMS: atom_id res chain seq x y z
N MET A 1 2.89 6.38 49.55
CA MET A 1 2.14 5.93 48.36
C MET A 1 1.94 7.13 47.45
N TRP A 2 2.65 7.19 46.32
CA TRP A 2 2.60 8.35 45.40
C TRP A 2 1.42 8.18 44.44
N THR A 3 0.34 8.94 44.66
CA THR A 3 -0.79 9.00 43.73
C THR A 3 -0.39 9.89 42.55
N LEU A 4 0.14 9.27 41.49
CA LEU A 4 0.35 9.96 40.23
C LEU A 4 -1.03 10.40 39.70
N SER A 5 -1.27 11.71 39.74
CA SER A 5 -2.49 12.42 39.30
C SER A 5 -3.17 11.76 38.08
N ALA A 6 -4.48 11.56 38.19
CA ALA A 6 -5.34 10.95 37.17
C ALA A 6 -5.17 11.57 35.77
N GLY A 7 -4.74 12.84 35.71
CA GLY A 7 -4.40 13.50 34.45
C GLY A 7 -3.28 12.81 33.67
N ARG A 8 -2.23 12.31 34.35
CA ARG A 8 -1.10 11.62 33.68
C ARG A 8 -1.53 10.31 33.03
N TRP A 9 -2.50 9.61 33.60
CA TRP A 9 -3.03 8.38 33.05
C TRP A 9 -3.88 8.61 31.79
N MET A 10 -4.69 9.68 31.78
CA MET A 10 -5.49 10.04 30.60
C MET A 10 -4.61 10.44 29.40
N PHE A 11 -3.52 11.18 29.64
CA PHE A 11 -2.55 11.53 28.58
C PHE A 11 -1.83 10.31 28.00
N LEU A 12 -1.50 9.30 28.82
CA LEU A 12 -0.85 8.08 28.34
C LEU A 12 -1.81 7.21 27.51
N LEU A 13 -3.10 7.16 27.88
CA LEU A 13 -4.12 6.41 27.13
C LEU A 13 -4.42 7.03 25.77
N THR A 14 -4.45 8.35 25.66
CA THR A 14 -4.63 9.02 24.35
C THR A 14 -3.42 8.86 23.45
N LEU A 15 -2.20 8.97 23.99
CA LEU A 15 -0.96 8.68 23.24
C LEU A 15 -0.90 7.23 22.74
N ALA A 16 -1.31 6.27 23.56
CA ALA A 16 -1.38 4.87 23.16
C ALA A 16 -2.35 4.65 22.00
N LEU A 17 -3.52 5.31 22.01
CA LEU A 17 -4.51 5.19 20.93
C LEU A 17 -3.98 5.71 19.58
N VAL A 18 -3.25 6.83 19.58
CA VAL A 18 -2.67 7.43 18.36
C VAL A 18 -1.60 6.51 17.74
N MET A 19 -0.80 5.81 18.55
CA MET A 19 0.25 4.91 18.07
C MET A 19 -0.29 3.62 17.41
N ILE A 20 -1.51 3.17 17.75
CA ILE A 20 -2.09 1.93 17.21
C ILE A 20 -2.64 2.14 15.78
N VAL A 21 -3.05 3.37 15.43
CA VAL A 21 -3.67 3.67 14.11
C VAL A 21 -2.66 3.70 12.96
N SER A 22 -1.36 3.80 13.24
CA SER A 22 -0.30 3.91 12.22
C SER A 22 0.10 2.59 11.55
N LEU A 23 -0.46 1.45 11.95
CA LEU A 23 -0.02 0.12 11.52
C LEU A 23 -0.74 -0.44 10.27
N SER A 24 -1.27 0.43 9.41
CA SER A 24 -1.90 0.04 8.14
C SER A 24 -1.15 0.60 6.93
N GLN A 25 0.18 0.60 6.96
CA GLN A 25 0.98 0.96 5.78
C GLN A 25 1.17 -0.27 4.90
N VAL A 26 0.37 -0.34 3.84
CA VAL A 26 0.57 -1.30 2.74
C VAL A 26 1.85 -0.91 2.00
N ALA A 27 2.82 -1.82 2.02
CA ALA A 27 4.02 -1.91 1.16
C ALA A 27 4.95 -0.67 1.09
N THR A 28 5.83 -0.55 2.08
CA THR A 28 6.89 0.47 2.19
C THR A 28 8.11 0.21 1.27
N GLY A 29 7.91 -0.03 -0.03
CA GLY A 29 9.02 -0.23 -0.97
C GLY A 29 8.62 -0.10 -2.45
N CYS A 30 9.46 0.57 -3.24
CA CYS A 30 9.30 0.62 -4.69
C CYS A 30 9.46 -0.78 -5.30
N CYS A 31 8.73 -1.05 -6.38
CA CYS A 31 9.02 -2.19 -7.22
C CYS A 31 10.41 -2.07 -7.86
N ASP A 32 11.30 -3.02 -7.57
CA ASP A 32 12.62 -3.15 -8.22
C ASP A 32 12.57 -3.99 -9.51
N LYS A 33 11.55 -4.86 -9.62
CA LYS A 33 11.34 -5.74 -10.77
C LYS A 33 9.84 -5.88 -11.03
N VAL A 34 9.49 -6.13 -12.29
CA VAL A 34 8.11 -6.38 -12.73
C VAL A 34 7.97 -7.80 -13.29
N THR A 35 6.76 -8.33 -13.26
CA THR A 35 6.40 -9.59 -13.93
C THR A 35 5.20 -9.39 -14.84
N THR A 36 5.13 -10.19 -15.90
CA THR A 36 3.99 -10.25 -16.83
C THR A 36 2.99 -11.35 -16.46
N ASN A 37 3.30 -12.18 -15.45
CA ASN A 37 2.44 -13.27 -15.01
C ASN A 37 1.07 -12.75 -14.56
N ARG A 38 0.03 -13.53 -14.89
CA ARG A 38 -1.35 -13.21 -14.53
C ARG A 38 -1.67 -13.70 -13.12
N TYR A 39 -2.32 -12.85 -12.34
CA TYR A 39 -2.78 -13.18 -11.00
C TYR A 39 -4.23 -12.72 -10.79
N VAL A 40 -4.87 -13.31 -9.79
CA VAL A 40 -6.18 -12.87 -9.31
C VAL A 40 -5.97 -11.64 -8.42
N VAL A 41 -6.41 -10.48 -8.92
CA VAL A 41 -6.27 -9.18 -8.25
C VAL A 41 -7.31 -9.07 -7.12
N LYS A 42 -6.85 -8.81 -5.90
CA LYS A 42 -7.71 -8.46 -4.76
C LYS A 42 -7.73 -6.96 -4.51
N LYS A 43 -6.55 -6.33 -4.55
CA LYS A 43 -6.36 -4.87 -4.54
C LYS A 43 -5.30 -4.51 -5.56
N CYS A 44 -5.35 -3.28 -6.06
CA CYS A 44 -4.40 -2.77 -7.04
C CYS A 44 -4.03 -1.33 -6.71
N TRP A 45 -2.76 -0.99 -6.92
CA TRP A 45 -2.23 0.36 -6.82
C TRP A 45 -1.27 0.63 -7.97
N GLU A 46 -1.22 1.87 -8.42
CA GLU A 46 -0.26 2.29 -9.43
C GLU A 46 0.94 2.97 -8.77
N GLN A 47 2.13 2.42 -9.00
CA GLN A 47 3.40 3.08 -8.71
C GLN A 47 3.86 3.82 -9.96
N LYS A 48 3.68 5.14 -9.98
CA LYS A 48 4.25 5.99 -11.04
C LYS A 48 5.76 6.09 -10.90
N ARG A 49 6.44 6.29 -12.02
CA ARG A 49 7.87 6.59 -12.04
C ARG A 49 8.10 7.95 -11.34
N SER A 50 9.02 7.98 -10.40
CA SER A 50 9.41 9.16 -9.63
C SER A 50 10.92 9.15 -9.35
N ALA A 51 11.46 10.20 -8.74
CA ALA A 51 12.87 10.24 -8.33
C ALA A 51 13.21 9.09 -7.36
N ASN A 52 12.24 8.70 -6.52
CA ASN A 52 12.40 7.64 -5.52
C ASN A 52 12.09 6.24 -6.08
N CYS A 53 11.15 6.13 -7.03
CA CYS A 53 10.79 4.88 -7.69
C CYS A 53 11.09 4.96 -9.19
N LYS A 54 12.21 4.36 -9.62
CA LYS A 54 12.67 4.41 -11.03
C LYS A 54 11.80 3.62 -12.01
N LEU A 55 10.94 2.73 -11.52
CA LEU A 55 10.09 1.87 -12.34
C LEU A 55 8.62 2.27 -12.20
N HIS A 56 7.91 2.23 -13.33
CA HIS A 56 6.44 2.23 -13.35
C HIS A 56 5.96 0.80 -13.21
N ALA A 57 5.06 0.54 -12.26
CA ALA A 57 4.52 -0.79 -12.02
C ALA A 57 3.10 -0.71 -11.42
N TYR A 58 2.32 -1.77 -11.59
CA TYR A 58 1.10 -1.98 -10.81
C TYR A 58 1.36 -2.94 -9.66
N LEU A 59 1.15 -2.49 -8.42
CA LEU A 59 1.22 -3.33 -7.24
C LEU A 59 -0.14 -3.99 -7.06
N ILE A 60 -0.18 -5.32 -7.10
CA ILE A 60 -1.40 -6.07 -6.86
C ILE A 60 -1.27 -6.88 -5.57
N GLU A 61 -2.27 -6.78 -4.70
CA GLU A 61 -2.45 -7.74 -3.61
C GLU A 61 -3.15 -8.97 -4.19
N THR A 62 -2.53 -10.14 -4.06
CA THR A 62 -3.14 -11.41 -4.47
C THR A 62 -3.97 -12.02 -3.33
N LYS A 63 -4.91 -12.92 -3.66
CA LYS A 63 -5.69 -13.65 -2.63
C LYS A 63 -4.82 -14.45 -1.66
N MET A 64 -3.62 -14.87 -2.09
CA MET A 64 -2.63 -15.59 -1.28
C MET A 64 -1.76 -14.67 -0.39
N LYS A 65 -2.21 -13.44 -0.11
CA LYS A 65 -1.56 -12.42 0.73
C LYS A 65 -0.19 -11.91 0.24
N GLY A 66 0.23 -12.26 -0.97
CA GLY A 66 1.46 -11.71 -1.58
C GLY A 66 1.18 -10.48 -2.43
N THR A 67 2.02 -9.45 -2.32
CA THR A 67 2.07 -8.33 -3.26
C THR A 67 2.94 -8.69 -4.46
N ARG A 68 2.48 -8.37 -5.67
CA ARG A 68 3.24 -8.57 -6.91
C ARG A 68 3.33 -7.25 -7.68
N CYS A 69 4.51 -6.98 -8.22
CA CYS A 69 4.76 -5.86 -9.12
C CYS A 69 4.53 -6.31 -10.56
N ILE A 70 3.52 -5.76 -11.21
CA ILE A 70 3.11 -6.12 -12.56
C ILE A 70 3.62 -5.08 -13.55
N ASP A 71 4.11 -5.58 -14.68
CA ASP A 71 4.54 -4.77 -15.80
C ASP A 71 3.31 -4.02 -16.39
N PRO A 72 3.32 -2.69 -16.49
CA PRO A 72 2.25 -1.92 -17.11
C PRO A 72 1.92 -2.35 -18.54
N GLU A 73 2.87 -2.93 -19.27
CA GLU A 73 2.70 -3.40 -20.64
C GLU A 73 2.17 -4.84 -20.75
N ALA A 74 1.95 -5.53 -19.62
CA ALA A 74 1.33 -6.85 -19.64
C ALA A 74 -0.10 -6.77 -20.22
N ALA A 75 -0.37 -7.49 -21.31
CA ALA A 75 -1.64 -7.38 -22.05
C ALA A 75 -2.88 -7.57 -21.16
N TRP A 76 -2.80 -8.44 -20.16
CA TRP A 76 -3.92 -8.75 -19.26
C TRP A 76 -4.26 -7.62 -18.30
N ILE A 77 -3.26 -6.90 -17.74
CA ILE A 77 -3.51 -5.79 -16.81
C ILE A 77 -4.04 -4.58 -17.59
N LYS A 78 -3.42 -4.31 -18.75
CA LYS A 78 -3.83 -3.24 -19.67
C LYS A 78 -5.28 -3.41 -20.12
N HIS A 79 -5.67 -4.63 -20.47
CA HIS A 79 -7.05 -4.95 -20.83
C HIS A 79 -8.02 -4.76 -19.66
N GLN A 80 -7.67 -5.22 -18.45
CA GLN A 80 -8.55 -5.07 -17.28
C GLN A 80 -8.71 -3.62 -16.83
N ILE A 81 -7.65 -2.81 -16.91
CA ILE A 81 -7.72 -1.37 -16.61
C ILE A 81 -8.56 -0.65 -17.66
N LYS A 82 -8.31 -0.92 -18.96
CA LYS A 82 -9.07 -0.31 -20.07
C LYS A 82 -10.58 -0.61 -19.98
N ASN A 83 -10.92 -1.83 -19.57
CA ASN A 83 -12.31 -2.25 -19.40
C ASN A 83 -12.90 -1.88 -18.04
N ASN A 84 -12.18 -1.12 -17.20
CA ASN A 84 -12.56 -0.77 -15.83
C ASN A 84 -12.89 -1.99 -14.94
N THR A 85 -12.39 -3.18 -15.27
CA THR A 85 -12.55 -4.41 -14.47
C THR A 85 -11.78 -4.29 -13.14
N ILE A 86 -10.64 -3.62 -13.17
CA ILE A 86 -9.86 -3.26 -11.99
C ILE A 86 -9.55 -1.77 -12.02
N LYS A 87 -9.51 -1.14 -10.85
CA LYS A 87 -9.04 0.23 -10.66
C LYS A 87 -7.76 0.18 -9.84
N CYS A 88 -6.73 0.85 -10.36
CA CYS A 88 -5.43 0.95 -9.71
C CYS A 88 -5.17 2.43 -9.43
N PRO A 89 -5.71 2.98 -8.31
CA PRO A 89 -5.41 4.35 -7.92
C PRO A 89 -3.90 4.54 -7.78
N SER A 90 -3.39 5.69 -8.20
CA SER A 90 -2.03 6.08 -7.90
C SER A 90 -1.98 6.46 -6.42
N ASP A 91 -1.44 5.59 -5.57
CA ASP A 91 -1.18 5.96 -4.18
C ASP A 91 -0.05 6.99 -4.18
N VAL A 92 -0.40 8.24 -3.90
CA VAL A 92 0.55 9.31 -3.57
C VAL A 92 0.05 9.99 -2.30
N SER A 93 0.65 9.63 -1.18
CA SER A 93 1.11 10.59 -0.17
C SER A 93 1.90 9.84 0.90
N THR A 94 3.19 9.62 0.60
CA THR A 94 4.23 9.73 1.62
C THR A 94 4.20 11.20 2.07
N THR A 95 3.68 11.45 3.27
CA THR A 95 3.97 12.67 4.04
C THR A 95 4.80 12.24 5.23
#